data_AF-A0A915PJX6-F1
#
_entry.id   AF-A0A915PJX6-F1
#
_cell.length_a   1.000
_cell.length_b   1.000
_cell.length_c   1.000
_cell.angle_alpha   90.00
_cell.angle_beta   90.00
_cell.angle_gamma   90.00
#
_symmetry.space_group_name_H-M   'P 1'
#
loop_
_entity.id
_entity.type
_entity.pdbx_description
1 polymer ?
#
loop_
_entity_poly.entity_id
_entity_poly.type
_entity_poly.pdbx_seq_one_letter_code
_entity_poly.pdbx_strand_id
1 'polypeptide(L)'
;MSAFLAIPLKHTNEVDLVKPLMSYVENIYLSSSEVSSEIKEAMQELNKMRNKACNQPLDKHQSALDVLTKYYDQLMAIENKIPITATQNPISFKWKDAFDKGSLFFGRAALTLNDVAFERAAVLFNCGALMSAIAACQPMHTDEELKTAAKFFQQSAGVFAHLRDTILGVVQQEPTPDLMPDTLAALSIIMLAQAQEAIYIKAEKDKMKSLALMKIAAQCAEYYHEAQKQLQRDAVRGLFDKEWINVIKGKALGLSALAQYHKSMDNAEAKNIGEQLSRLTEAQSLMQQAVSHVPHGTFDLQHTAIEKAYASAKKDNDFIYHERIADFRSLPPLPKAAVAKILPVTFPITPRFKDMFSSLVPVQVHQATASFDARKSEVINIETSRLREHTQIMNGQVSVEDIFDFVAIVVIVNILASLNLPAALDDVTNHEVLPESIRQKSAKVKSQGGIDAITSLIADLPNIHRRNEEILDETFRLLNEEKENDDRLRSQFKDKWTRMSSDQLTVPLHQECGKYRGILHAASNADETVKQKLAENREGIVLLSATEPELK
;
A
#
# COMPACT_ATOMS: atom_id res chain seq x y z
N MET A 1 23.64 33.88 -13.94
CA MET A 1 22.42 33.06 -13.71
C MET A 1 22.72 32.14 -12.53
N SER A 2 21.89 32.10 -11.48
CA SER A 2 22.14 31.18 -10.35
C SER A 2 21.93 29.74 -10.84
N ALA A 3 22.98 28.93 -10.77
CA ALA A 3 22.91 27.51 -11.08
C ALA A 3 22.31 26.77 -9.88
N PHE A 4 20.99 26.59 -9.88
CA PHE A 4 20.30 25.72 -8.92
C PHE A 4 20.49 24.25 -9.29
N LEU A 5 20.70 23.41 -8.27
CA LEU A 5 20.79 21.96 -8.40
C LEU A 5 19.37 21.37 -8.47
N ALA A 6 19.18 20.43 -9.40
CA ALA A 6 17.95 19.66 -9.55
C ALA A 6 18.23 18.19 -9.32
N ILE A 7 17.42 17.55 -8.50
CA ILE A 7 17.58 16.13 -8.16
C ILE A 7 17.11 15.29 -9.35
N PRO A 8 17.91 14.30 -9.79
CA PRO A 8 17.51 13.41 -10.87
C PRO A 8 16.34 12.52 -10.45
N LEU A 9 15.51 12.16 -11.44
CA LEU A 9 14.42 11.21 -11.22
C LEU A 9 14.98 9.77 -11.12
N LYS A 10 14.39 8.97 -10.24
CA LYS A 10 14.57 7.51 -10.26
C LYS A 10 13.90 6.94 -11.50
N HIS A 11 14.47 5.84 -11.99
CA HIS A 11 13.97 5.12 -13.16
C HIS A 11 13.49 3.73 -12.75
N THR A 12 12.42 3.27 -13.41
CA THR A 12 11.83 1.95 -13.20
C THR A 12 11.63 1.25 -14.54
N ASN A 13 11.23 -0.02 -14.49
CA ASN A 13 10.82 -0.78 -15.65
C ASN A 13 9.29 -0.82 -15.75
N GLU A 14 8.78 -1.18 -16.93
CA GLU A 14 7.36 -1.49 -17.10
C GLU A 14 6.97 -2.70 -16.23
N VAL A 15 5.78 -2.61 -15.63
CA VAL A 15 5.19 -3.62 -14.75
C VAL A 15 3.72 -3.67 -15.09
N ASP A 16 3.20 -4.88 -15.31
CA ASP A 16 1.77 -5.10 -15.50
C ASP A 16 1.06 -5.11 -14.14
N LEU A 17 0.31 -4.05 -13.85
CA LEU A 17 -0.54 -3.99 -12.66
C LEU A 17 -1.88 -4.70 -12.86
N VAL A 18 -2.36 -4.81 -14.10
CA VAL A 18 -3.74 -5.22 -14.37
C VAL A 18 -3.94 -6.69 -14.03
N LYS A 19 -3.11 -7.57 -14.60
CA LYS A 19 -3.27 -9.02 -14.43
C LYS A 19 -3.24 -9.49 -12.97
N PRO A 20 -2.24 -9.13 -12.14
CA PRO A 20 -2.19 -9.59 -10.74
C PRO A 20 -3.34 -9.02 -9.91
N LEU A 21 -3.65 -7.72 -10.05
CA LEU A 21 -4.74 -7.09 -9.31
C LEU A 21 -6.11 -7.66 -9.69
N MET A 22 -6.37 -7.86 -10.98
CA MET A 22 -7.63 -8.47 -11.44
C MET A 22 -7.78 -9.91 -10.97
N SER A 23 -6.72 -10.73 -11.09
CA SER A 23 -6.75 -12.12 -10.63
C SER A 23 -7.08 -12.20 -9.12
N TYR A 24 -6.53 -11.26 -8.34
CA TYR A 24 -6.79 -11.20 -6.91
C TYR A 24 -8.23 -10.74 -6.59
N VAL A 25 -8.75 -9.74 -7.32
CA VAL A 25 -10.13 -9.28 -7.17
C VAL A 25 -11.12 -10.38 -7.56
N GLU A 26 -10.92 -11.07 -8.67
CA GLU A 26 -11.81 -12.14 -9.13
C GLU A 26 -11.90 -13.30 -8.10
N ASN A 27 -10.77 -13.63 -7.47
CA ASN A 27 -10.72 -14.67 -6.44
C ASN A 27 -11.43 -14.29 -5.13
N ILE A 28 -11.43 -13.01 -4.74
CA ILE A 28 -11.98 -12.58 -3.45
C ILE A 28 -13.44 -12.12 -3.56
N TYR A 29 -13.78 -11.39 -4.62
CA TYR A 29 -15.04 -10.67 -4.67
C TYR A 29 -16.18 -11.48 -5.32
N LEU A 30 -15.90 -12.63 -5.98
CA LEU A 30 -16.87 -13.52 -6.65
C LEU A 30 -18.08 -12.74 -7.23
N SER A 31 -17.81 -11.62 -7.90
CA SER A 31 -18.78 -10.54 -8.06
C SER A 31 -19.57 -10.62 -9.35
N SER A 32 -20.82 -10.18 -9.29
CA SER A 32 -21.72 -9.93 -10.43
C SER A 32 -21.02 -9.14 -11.56
N SER A 33 -21.43 -9.39 -12.80
CA SER A 33 -20.73 -8.94 -14.02
C SER A 33 -20.49 -7.42 -14.12
N GLU A 34 -21.34 -6.59 -13.51
CA GLU A 34 -21.25 -5.12 -13.60
C GLU A 34 -20.16 -4.52 -12.70
N VAL A 35 -19.95 -5.04 -11.49
CA VAL A 35 -18.89 -4.58 -10.58
C VAL A 35 -17.50 -4.93 -11.14
N SER A 36 -17.43 -6.06 -11.86
CA SER A 36 -16.20 -6.51 -12.52
C SER A 36 -15.75 -5.56 -13.64
N SER A 37 -16.66 -4.94 -14.40
CA SER A 37 -16.29 -4.05 -15.51
C SER A 37 -15.72 -2.71 -15.04
N GLU A 38 -16.33 -2.06 -14.06
CA GLU A 38 -15.85 -0.76 -13.52
C GLU A 38 -14.45 -0.92 -12.89
N ILE A 39 -14.25 -1.97 -12.10
CA ILE A 39 -12.95 -2.25 -11.47
C ILE A 39 -11.89 -2.52 -12.55
N LYS A 40 -12.23 -3.29 -13.59
CA LYS A 40 -11.31 -3.57 -14.69
C LYS A 40 -10.87 -2.29 -15.42
N GLU A 41 -11.79 -1.38 -15.70
CA GLU A 41 -11.47 -0.06 -16.28
C GLU A 41 -10.56 0.75 -15.35
N ALA A 42 -10.86 0.78 -14.05
CA ALA A 42 -10.03 1.45 -13.05
C ALA A 42 -8.60 0.87 -12.95
N MET A 43 -8.45 -0.47 -13.04
CA MET A 43 -7.14 -1.13 -13.06
C MET A 43 -6.35 -0.80 -14.33
N GLN A 44 -7.02 -0.75 -15.49
CA GLN A 44 -6.40 -0.33 -16.75
C GLN A 44 -5.92 1.12 -16.70
N GLU A 45 -6.75 2.02 -16.17
CA GLU A 45 -6.37 3.42 -16.02
C GLU A 45 -5.24 3.58 -14.99
N LEU A 46 -5.22 2.82 -13.89
CA LEU A 46 -4.08 2.79 -12.95
C LEU A 46 -2.78 2.36 -13.62
N ASN A 47 -2.81 1.30 -14.44
CA ASN A 47 -1.64 0.85 -15.19
C ASN A 47 -1.13 1.90 -16.19
N LYS A 48 -2.06 2.59 -16.86
CA LYS A 48 -1.75 3.71 -17.75
C LYS A 48 -1.20 4.92 -16.99
N MET A 49 -1.72 5.23 -15.81
CA MET A 49 -1.18 6.26 -14.92
C MET A 49 0.26 5.93 -14.53
N ARG A 50 0.56 4.68 -14.14
CA ARG A 50 1.92 4.23 -13.87
C ARG A 50 2.85 4.46 -15.07
N ASN A 51 2.43 4.02 -16.26
CA ASN A 51 3.23 4.16 -17.47
C ASN A 51 3.52 5.64 -17.80
N LYS A 52 2.53 6.53 -17.65
CA LYS A 52 2.74 7.98 -17.82
C LYS A 52 3.63 8.60 -16.75
N ALA A 53 3.46 8.19 -15.50
CA ALA A 53 4.16 8.75 -14.35
C ALA A 53 5.61 8.28 -14.25
N CYS A 54 5.92 7.06 -14.68
CA CYS A 54 7.20 6.42 -14.38
C CYS A 54 8.02 6.02 -15.62
N ASN A 55 7.37 5.77 -16.76
CA ASN A 55 8.04 5.22 -17.97
C ASN A 55 8.11 6.22 -19.13
N GLN A 56 7.46 7.38 -19.03
CA GLN A 56 7.53 8.44 -20.03
C GLN A 56 8.41 9.59 -19.54
N PRO A 57 9.09 10.33 -20.45
CA PRO A 57 9.77 11.56 -20.11
C PRO A 57 8.80 12.56 -19.46
N LEU A 58 9.17 13.07 -18.29
CA LEU A 58 8.38 14.06 -17.57
C LEU A 58 8.93 15.45 -17.85
N ASP A 59 8.08 16.31 -18.42
CA ASP A 59 8.38 17.72 -18.59
C ASP A 59 8.55 18.40 -17.22
N LYS A 60 9.41 19.42 -17.15
CA LYS A 60 9.66 20.19 -15.92
C LYS A 60 8.55 21.22 -15.68
N HIS A 61 7.31 20.75 -15.58
CA HIS A 61 6.10 21.56 -15.47
C HIS A 61 5.09 20.96 -14.48
N GLN A 62 4.20 21.79 -13.93
CA GLN A 62 3.17 21.38 -12.96
C GLN A 62 2.30 20.22 -13.47
N SER A 63 1.99 20.18 -14.77
CA SER A 63 1.17 19.12 -15.36
C SER A 63 1.80 17.73 -15.24
N ALA A 64 3.12 17.62 -15.33
CA ALA A 64 3.83 16.35 -15.12
C ALA A 64 3.86 15.97 -13.63
N LEU A 65 3.98 16.97 -12.75
CA LEU A 65 3.87 16.76 -11.30
C LEU A 65 2.46 16.25 -10.93
N ASP A 66 1.40 16.80 -11.52
CA ASP A 66 0.04 16.34 -11.29
C ASP A 66 -0.17 14.87 -11.70
N VAL A 67 0.52 14.40 -12.75
CA VAL A 67 0.49 12.99 -13.16
C VAL A 67 1.14 12.10 -12.10
N LEU A 68 2.30 12.50 -11.59
CA LEU A 68 3.01 11.78 -10.51
C LEU A 68 2.20 11.74 -9.20
N THR A 69 1.69 12.88 -8.74
CA THR A 69 0.95 12.96 -7.47
C THR A 69 -0.37 12.21 -7.53
N LYS A 70 -1.07 12.26 -8.68
CA LYS A 70 -2.30 11.47 -8.89
C LYS A 70 -2.02 9.97 -8.82
N TYR A 71 -0.93 9.53 -9.45
CA TYR A 71 -0.53 8.13 -9.39
C TYR A 71 -0.17 7.71 -7.96
N TYR A 72 0.58 8.54 -7.23
CA TYR A 72 0.92 8.32 -5.82
C TYR A 72 -0.34 8.16 -4.95
N ASP A 73 -1.29 9.11 -5.05
CA ASP A 73 -2.50 9.07 -4.23
C ASP A 73 -3.37 7.85 -4.59
N GLN A 74 -3.39 7.44 -5.86
CA GLN A 74 -4.12 6.26 -6.28
C GLN A 74 -3.49 4.96 -5.80
N LEU A 75 -2.15 4.88 -5.74
CA LEU A 75 -1.44 3.77 -5.10
C LEU A 75 -1.80 3.65 -3.62
N MET A 76 -1.84 4.77 -2.91
CA MET A 76 -2.25 4.80 -1.50
C MET A 76 -3.70 4.34 -1.32
N ALA A 77 -4.60 4.73 -2.23
CA ALA A 77 -6.01 4.34 -2.18
C ALA A 77 -6.23 2.84 -2.44
N ILE A 78 -5.50 2.24 -3.39
CA ILE A 78 -5.63 0.80 -3.68
C ILE A 78 -4.99 -0.07 -2.59
N GLU A 79 -3.84 0.32 -2.03
CA GLU A 79 -3.15 -0.40 -0.95
C GLU A 79 -4.05 -0.59 0.29
N ASN A 80 -4.89 0.39 0.60
CA ASN A 80 -5.86 0.31 1.70
C ASN A 80 -7.00 -0.70 1.45
N LYS A 81 -7.13 -1.21 0.22
CA LYS A 81 -8.22 -2.11 -0.18
C LYS A 81 -7.73 -3.49 -0.56
N ILE A 82 -6.64 -3.54 -1.33
CA ILE A 82 -6.01 -4.75 -1.83
C ILE A 82 -4.58 -4.78 -1.30
N PRO A 83 -4.21 -5.78 -0.48
CA PRO A 83 -2.83 -5.95 -0.04
C PRO A 83 -1.96 -6.29 -1.26
N ILE A 84 -0.87 -5.55 -1.45
CA ILE A 84 0.14 -5.80 -2.49
C ILE A 84 1.47 -5.93 -1.76
N THR A 85 1.76 -7.17 -1.34
CA THR A 85 2.92 -7.52 -0.51
C THR A 85 3.57 -8.78 -1.06
N ALA A 86 4.77 -9.12 -0.57
CA ALA A 86 5.49 -10.30 -1.02
C ALA A 86 4.72 -11.61 -0.76
N THR A 87 3.85 -11.63 0.25
CA THR A 87 3.05 -12.79 0.65
C THR A 87 1.63 -12.79 0.10
N GLN A 88 1.07 -11.61 -0.19
CA GLN A 88 -0.31 -11.44 -0.66
C GLN A 88 -0.30 -10.56 -1.90
N ASN A 89 -0.66 -11.14 -3.05
CA ASN A 89 -0.66 -10.51 -4.37
C ASN A 89 0.70 -9.84 -4.74
N PRO A 90 1.79 -10.62 -4.86
CA PRO A 90 3.11 -10.07 -5.11
C PRO A 90 3.21 -9.46 -6.51
N ILE A 91 3.56 -8.16 -6.55
CA ILE A 91 3.88 -7.42 -7.79
C ILE A 91 5.31 -6.90 -7.67
N SER A 92 6.17 -7.28 -8.60
CA SER A 92 7.60 -6.90 -8.57
C SER A 92 7.84 -5.49 -9.11
N PHE A 93 8.27 -4.59 -8.23
CA PHE A 93 8.66 -3.23 -8.55
C PHE A 93 10.18 -3.10 -8.53
N LYS A 94 10.79 -2.75 -9.66
CA LYS A 94 12.23 -2.55 -9.79
C LYS A 94 12.56 -1.07 -9.98
N TRP A 95 13.30 -0.47 -9.06
CA TRP A 95 13.77 0.90 -9.17
C TRP A 95 15.29 0.98 -9.17
N LYS A 96 15.82 1.85 -10.03
CA LYS A 96 17.23 2.21 -10.06
C LYS A 96 17.52 3.38 -9.13
N ASP A 97 18.74 3.42 -8.62
CA ASP A 97 19.24 4.59 -7.89
C ASP A 97 19.26 5.83 -8.79
N ALA A 98 18.87 6.99 -8.25
CA ALA A 98 18.78 8.26 -9.00
C ALA A 98 20.16 8.86 -9.35
N PHE A 99 21.19 8.56 -8.56
CA PHE A 99 22.54 9.10 -8.70
C PHE A 99 23.53 8.11 -9.32
N ASP A 100 23.13 6.85 -9.48
CA ASP A 100 23.97 5.85 -10.15
C ASP A 100 24.19 6.19 -11.64
N LYS A 101 25.47 6.29 -12.01
CA LYS A 101 25.94 6.52 -13.39
C LYS A 101 26.46 5.23 -14.06
N GLY A 102 26.12 4.06 -13.52
CA GLY A 102 26.59 2.77 -14.02
C GLY A 102 27.97 2.39 -13.49
N SER A 103 28.34 2.88 -12.30
CA SER A 103 29.62 2.51 -11.69
C SER A 103 29.51 1.13 -11.05
N LEU A 104 30.26 0.16 -11.59
CA LEU A 104 30.33 -1.22 -11.07
C LEU A 104 30.90 -1.35 -9.65
N PHE A 105 31.39 -0.25 -9.05
CA PHE A 105 32.17 -0.27 -7.82
C PHE A 105 31.50 0.37 -6.60
N PHE A 106 30.32 0.99 -6.73
CA PHE A 106 29.64 1.64 -5.59
C PHE A 106 28.14 1.30 -5.55
N GLY A 107 27.77 0.49 -4.56
CA GLY A 107 26.37 0.32 -4.13
C GLY A 107 25.47 -0.54 -5.02
N ARG A 108 24.26 -0.78 -4.50
CA ARG A 108 23.20 -1.53 -5.20
C ARG A 108 22.53 -0.61 -6.23
N ALA A 109 22.95 -0.69 -7.49
CA ALA A 109 22.45 0.12 -8.61
C ALA A 109 20.92 0.06 -8.84
N ALA A 110 20.28 -1.03 -8.41
CA ALA A 110 18.84 -1.21 -8.49
C ALA A 110 18.34 -2.16 -7.42
N LEU A 111 17.09 -1.97 -6.99
CA LEU A 111 16.40 -2.82 -6.03
C LEU A 111 15.05 -3.26 -6.60
N THR A 112 14.76 -4.56 -6.50
CA THR A 112 13.45 -5.12 -6.84
C THR A 112 12.78 -5.61 -5.57
N LEU A 113 11.57 -5.12 -5.27
CA LEU A 113 10.76 -5.59 -4.14
C LEU A 113 9.34 -5.88 -4.58
N ASN A 114 8.70 -6.83 -3.92
CA ASN A 114 7.30 -7.20 -4.15
C ASN A 114 6.38 -6.46 -3.19
N ASP A 115 6.50 -5.14 -3.10
CA ASP A 115 5.78 -4.33 -2.11
C ASP A 115 5.39 -2.97 -2.70
N VAL A 116 4.09 -2.65 -2.65
CA VAL A 116 3.58 -1.36 -3.12
C VAL A 116 4.08 -0.19 -2.28
N ALA A 117 4.42 -0.42 -1.01
CA ALA A 117 4.95 0.62 -0.16
C ALA A 117 6.33 1.10 -0.66
N PHE A 118 7.13 0.20 -1.26
CA PHE A 118 8.36 0.54 -1.96
C PHE A 118 8.11 1.33 -3.26
N GLU A 119 7.15 0.92 -4.08
CA GLU A 119 6.73 1.69 -5.27
C GLU A 119 6.33 3.11 -4.87
N ARG A 120 5.50 3.24 -3.83
CA ARG A 120 5.02 4.52 -3.30
C ARG A 120 6.17 5.41 -2.82
N ALA A 121 7.15 4.86 -2.10
CA ALA A 121 8.33 5.62 -1.67
C ALA A 121 9.16 6.14 -2.85
N ALA A 122 9.36 5.32 -3.89
CA ALA A 122 10.10 5.72 -5.08
C ALA A 122 9.34 6.77 -5.93
N VAL A 123 8.02 6.65 -6.06
CA VAL A 123 7.18 7.64 -6.73
C VAL A 123 7.18 8.97 -5.97
N LEU A 124 7.15 8.93 -4.63
CA LEU A 124 7.24 10.13 -3.80
C LEU A 124 8.61 10.81 -3.94
N PHE A 125 9.68 10.04 -4.00
CA PHE A 125 11.01 10.57 -4.31
C PHE A 125 10.98 11.33 -5.65
N ASN A 126 10.37 10.75 -6.69
CA ASN A 126 10.22 11.40 -7.99
C ASN A 126 9.34 12.66 -7.94
N CYS A 127 8.32 12.73 -7.07
CA CYS A 127 7.59 13.97 -6.83
C CYS A 127 8.52 15.06 -6.29
N GLY A 128 9.32 14.75 -5.26
CA GLY A 128 10.29 15.69 -4.68
C GLY A 128 11.36 16.12 -5.69
N ALA A 129 11.87 15.17 -6.48
CA ALA A 129 12.85 15.43 -7.53
C ALA A 129 12.28 16.32 -8.64
N LEU A 130 11.05 16.06 -9.12
CA LEU A 130 10.43 16.91 -10.13
C LEU A 130 10.12 18.31 -9.61
N MET A 131 9.69 18.45 -8.35
CA MET A 131 9.56 19.77 -7.71
C MET A 131 10.88 20.55 -7.73
N SER A 132 12.00 19.89 -7.42
CA SER A 132 13.33 20.52 -7.49
C SER A 132 13.70 20.95 -8.91
N ALA A 133 13.35 20.14 -9.92
CA ALA A 133 13.62 20.43 -11.32
C ALA A 133 12.77 21.60 -11.86
N ILE A 134 11.49 21.66 -11.48
CA ILE A 134 10.59 22.78 -11.81
C ILE A 134 11.14 24.07 -11.20
N ALA A 135 11.58 24.03 -9.94
CA ALA A 135 12.14 25.18 -9.24
C ALA A 135 13.46 25.66 -9.88
N ALA A 136 14.37 24.74 -10.18
CA ALA A 136 15.68 25.05 -10.77
C ALA A 136 15.58 25.60 -12.21
N CYS A 137 14.51 25.28 -12.94
CA CYS A 137 14.28 25.78 -14.30
C CYS A 137 13.57 27.15 -14.35
N GLN A 138 13.17 27.73 -13.22
CA GLN A 138 12.58 29.08 -13.23
C GLN A 138 13.63 30.13 -13.66
N PRO A 139 13.31 31.07 -14.57
CA PRO A 139 14.25 32.11 -15.01
C PRO A 139 14.64 33.13 -13.92
N MET A 140 13.87 33.22 -12.83
CA MET A 140 14.07 34.16 -11.71
C MET A 140 13.98 35.64 -12.10
N HIS A 141 13.27 35.96 -13.18
CA HIS A 141 13.08 37.33 -13.67
C HIS A 141 11.84 37.98 -13.08
N THR A 142 10.78 37.21 -12.84
CA THR A 142 9.51 37.72 -12.30
C THR A 142 9.32 37.31 -10.84
N ASP A 143 8.47 38.06 -10.13
CA ASP A 143 8.17 37.77 -8.73
C ASP A 143 7.43 36.43 -8.56
N GLU A 144 6.60 36.07 -9.53
CA GLU A 144 5.89 34.79 -9.54
C GLU A 144 6.84 33.61 -9.76
N GLU A 145 7.84 33.74 -10.64
CA GLU A 145 8.90 32.73 -10.82
C GLU A 145 9.69 32.51 -9.52
N LEU A 146 10.09 33.59 -8.85
CA LEU A 146 10.84 33.53 -7.58
C LEU A 146 10.02 32.88 -6.46
N LYS A 147 8.74 33.25 -6.32
CA LYS A 147 7.81 32.62 -5.37
C LYS A 147 7.62 31.13 -5.69
N THR A 148 7.49 30.80 -6.97
CA THR A 148 7.31 29.43 -7.45
C THR A 148 8.53 28.57 -7.13
N ALA A 149 9.74 29.07 -7.39
CA ALA A 149 10.99 28.40 -7.04
C ALA A 149 11.10 28.16 -5.53
N ALA A 150 10.90 29.21 -4.72
CA ALA A 150 10.94 29.10 -3.27
C ALA A 150 9.88 28.11 -2.73
N LYS A 151 8.67 28.10 -3.30
CA LYS A 151 7.62 27.15 -2.92
C LYS A 151 8.02 25.71 -3.23
N PHE A 152 8.43 25.42 -4.45
CA PHE A 152 8.75 24.05 -4.85
C PHE A 152 10.01 23.50 -4.19
N PHE A 153 11.04 24.33 -3.94
CA PHE A 153 12.19 23.89 -3.15
C PHE A 153 11.79 23.55 -1.70
N GLN A 154 10.90 24.32 -1.07
CA GLN A 154 10.41 24.00 0.28
C GLN A 154 9.56 22.73 0.31
N GLN A 155 8.71 22.51 -0.70
CA GLN A 155 7.92 21.28 -0.83
C GLN A 155 8.82 20.06 -1.09
N SER A 156 9.81 20.22 -1.97
CA SER A 156 10.83 19.20 -2.26
C SER A 156 11.62 18.82 -1.01
N ALA A 157 12.08 19.81 -0.23
CA ALA A 157 12.74 19.59 1.06
C ALA A 157 11.84 18.79 2.03
N GLY A 158 10.54 19.10 2.03
CA GLY A 158 9.50 18.40 2.78
C GLY A 158 9.33 16.95 2.42
N VAL A 159 9.29 16.66 1.13
CA VAL A 159 9.19 15.30 0.59
C VAL A 159 10.38 14.44 1.05
N PHE A 160 11.61 14.93 0.91
CA PHE A 160 12.79 14.17 1.34
C PHE A 160 12.88 14.03 2.86
N ALA A 161 12.45 15.03 3.64
CA ALA A 161 12.34 14.91 5.09
C ALA A 161 11.33 13.83 5.50
N HIS A 162 10.17 13.80 4.85
CA HIS A 162 9.15 12.77 5.10
C HIS A 162 9.66 11.35 4.75
N LEU A 163 10.31 11.20 3.60
CA LEU A 163 10.91 9.92 3.21
C LEU A 163 11.99 9.48 4.21
N ARG A 164 12.88 10.39 4.66
CA ARG A 164 13.92 10.09 5.66
C ARG A 164 13.31 9.46 6.91
N ASP A 165 12.20 10.01 7.38
CA ASP A 165 11.57 9.61 8.64
C ASP A 165 10.74 8.32 8.52
N THR A 166 10.35 7.92 7.30
CA THR A 166 9.43 6.80 7.07
C THR A 166 10.06 5.60 6.37
N ILE A 167 11.15 5.80 5.61
CA ILE A 167 11.67 4.78 4.68
C ILE A 167 12.06 3.46 5.37
N LEU A 168 12.64 3.51 6.57
CA LEU A 168 13.06 2.31 7.30
C LEU A 168 11.88 1.48 7.83
N GLY A 169 10.70 2.10 8.01
CA GLY A 169 9.48 1.38 8.36
C GLY A 169 8.75 0.82 7.13
N VAL A 170 8.96 1.46 5.97
CA VAL A 170 8.33 1.12 4.69
C VAL A 170 9.09 0.01 3.96
N VAL A 171 10.43 0.06 3.95
CA VAL A 171 11.28 -0.86 3.22
C VAL A 171 12.04 -1.73 4.22
N GLN A 172 11.65 -3.00 4.34
CA GLN A 172 12.26 -3.95 5.30
C GLN A 172 13.69 -4.37 4.94
N GLN A 173 14.07 -4.24 3.66
CA GLN A 173 15.43 -4.49 3.19
C GLN A 173 16.19 -3.18 3.07
N GLU A 174 17.53 -3.25 3.00
CA GLU A 174 18.34 -2.06 2.74
C GLU A 174 17.97 -1.43 1.38
N PRO A 175 17.52 -0.16 1.35
CA PRO A 175 17.10 0.52 0.13
C PRO A 175 18.31 0.92 -0.74
N THR A 176 18.05 1.44 -1.94
CA THR A 176 19.10 2.04 -2.77
C THR A 176 19.71 3.28 -2.07
N PRO A 177 20.99 3.62 -2.30
CA PRO A 177 21.67 4.72 -1.62
C PRO A 177 20.92 6.06 -1.64
N ASP A 178 20.21 6.38 -2.72
CA ASP A 178 19.37 7.57 -2.86
C ASP A 178 18.18 7.65 -1.87
N LEU A 179 17.69 6.51 -1.41
CA LEU A 179 16.61 6.36 -0.44
C LEU A 179 17.13 6.12 0.99
N MET A 180 18.45 6.09 1.20
CA MET A 180 19.00 5.98 2.55
C MET A 180 18.74 7.26 3.37
N PRO A 181 18.45 7.16 4.67
CA PRO A 181 18.11 8.32 5.50
C PRO A 181 19.15 9.46 5.47
N ASP A 182 20.44 9.12 5.46
CA ASP A 182 21.51 10.14 5.40
C ASP A 182 21.52 10.89 4.06
N THR A 183 21.28 10.19 2.94
CA THR A 183 21.13 10.81 1.62
C THR A 183 19.89 11.70 1.56
N LEU A 184 18.75 11.20 2.03
CA LEU A 184 17.50 11.96 2.08
C LEU A 184 17.62 13.21 2.97
N ALA A 185 18.36 13.13 4.08
CA ALA A 185 18.68 14.28 4.92
C ALA A 185 19.52 15.32 4.16
N ALA A 186 20.54 14.88 3.41
CA ALA A 186 21.35 15.75 2.57
C ALA A 186 20.50 16.43 1.48
N LEU A 187 19.64 15.68 0.78
CA LEU A 187 18.73 16.23 -0.24
C LEU A 187 17.77 17.26 0.36
N SER A 188 17.19 16.97 1.53
CA SER A 188 16.28 17.88 2.22
C SER A 188 16.94 19.23 2.54
N ILE A 189 18.16 19.21 3.12
CA ILE A 189 18.86 20.45 3.48
C ILE A 189 19.36 21.22 2.24
N ILE A 190 19.79 20.53 1.17
CA ILE A 190 20.16 21.19 -0.10
C ILE A 190 18.96 21.93 -0.68
N MET A 191 17.78 21.31 -0.72
CA MET A 191 16.56 21.95 -1.20
C MET A 191 16.14 23.13 -0.31
N LEU A 192 16.27 23.01 1.01
CA LEU A 192 15.98 24.11 1.93
C LEU A 192 16.94 25.30 1.74
N ALA A 193 18.23 25.04 1.50
CA ALA A 193 19.21 26.08 1.18
C ALA A 193 18.84 26.82 -0.11
N GLN A 194 18.45 26.10 -1.17
CA GLN A 194 18.02 26.69 -2.44
C GLN A 194 16.71 27.49 -2.32
N ALA A 195 15.79 27.06 -1.46
CA ALA A 195 14.60 27.85 -1.14
C ALA A 195 14.95 29.19 -0.49
N GLN A 196 15.86 29.18 0.49
CA GLN A 196 16.31 30.40 1.15
C GLN A 196 17.09 31.30 0.17
N GLU A 197 17.84 30.73 -0.78
CA GLU A 197 18.53 31.47 -1.83
C GLU A 197 17.53 32.15 -2.78
N ALA A 198 16.48 31.46 -3.21
CA ALA A 198 15.42 32.06 -4.04
C ALA A 198 14.75 33.24 -3.30
N ILE A 199 14.54 33.11 -1.98
CA ILE A 199 14.02 34.21 -1.15
C ILE A 199 15.03 35.36 -1.04
N TYR A 200 16.33 35.06 -0.92
CA TYR A 200 17.38 36.08 -0.94
C TYR A 200 17.38 36.87 -2.25
N ILE A 201 17.35 36.18 -3.39
CA ILE A 201 17.32 36.82 -4.73
C ILE A 201 16.08 37.72 -4.84
N LYS A 202 14.93 37.27 -4.36
CA LYS A 202 13.73 38.10 -4.31
C LYS A 202 13.91 39.33 -3.43
N ALA A 203 14.42 39.15 -2.20
CA ALA A 203 14.62 40.25 -1.26
C ALA A 203 15.59 41.31 -1.82
N GLU A 204 16.64 40.87 -2.53
CA GLU A 204 17.60 41.74 -3.21
C GLU A 204 16.93 42.54 -4.35
N LYS A 205 16.10 41.87 -5.16
CA LYS A 205 15.32 42.50 -6.23
C LYS A 205 14.29 43.50 -5.71
N ASP A 206 13.65 43.19 -4.59
CA ASP A 206 12.72 44.08 -3.87
C ASP A 206 13.44 45.26 -3.19
N LYS A 207 14.77 45.31 -3.23
CA LYS A 207 15.62 46.32 -2.58
C LYS A 207 15.31 46.46 -1.09
N MET A 208 15.14 45.33 -0.40
CA MET A 208 14.98 45.30 1.05
C MET A 208 16.19 45.95 1.76
N LYS A 209 16.00 46.43 2.98
CA LYS A 209 17.07 47.05 3.78
C LYS A 209 18.27 46.11 3.97
N SER A 210 19.48 46.68 4.01
CA SER A 210 20.77 45.99 4.19
C SER A 210 20.74 44.99 5.35
N LEU A 211 20.20 45.38 6.50
CA LEU A 211 20.08 44.49 7.67
C LEU A 211 19.19 43.26 7.42
N ALA A 212 18.12 43.39 6.63
CA ALA A 212 17.25 42.26 6.29
C ALA A 212 17.94 41.30 5.30
N LEU A 213 18.57 41.85 4.25
CA LEU A 213 19.35 41.07 3.27
C LEU A 213 20.48 40.29 3.95
N MET A 214 21.19 40.94 4.88
CA MET A 214 22.22 40.30 5.68
C MET A 214 21.70 39.08 6.45
N LYS A 215 20.57 39.21 7.17
CA LYS A 215 20.01 38.11 7.96
C LYS A 215 19.57 36.93 7.10
N ILE A 216 18.99 37.22 5.94
CA ILE A 216 18.53 36.20 4.98
C ILE A 216 19.73 35.47 4.35
N ALA A 217 20.74 36.22 3.91
CA ALA A 217 21.98 35.68 3.33
C ALA A 217 22.77 34.84 4.34
N ALA A 218 22.91 35.33 5.59
CA ALA A 218 23.60 34.62 6.66
C ALA A 218 22.95 33.27 6.98
N GLN A 219 21.62 33.21 7.00
CA GLN A 219 20.91 31.94 7.17
C GLN A 219 21.07 31.02 5.95
N CYS A 220 21.07 31.58 4.74
CA CYS A 220 21.24 30.78 3.54
C CYS A 220 22.63 30.14 3.47
N ALA A 221 23.68 30.89 3.83
CA ALA A 221 25.04 30.38 3.96
C ALA A 221 25.10 29.23 4.98
N GLU A 222 24.45 29.38 6.14
CA GLU A 222 24.38 28.32 7.15
C GLU A 222 23.76 27.02 6.61
N TYR A 223 22.66 27.12 5.87
CA TYR A 223 22.04 25.93 5.26
C TYR A 223 22.95 25.25 4.24
N TYR A 224 23.71 26.02 3.44
CA TYR A 224 24.72 25.44 2.54
C TYR A 224 25.91 24.83 3.28
N HIS A 225 26.35 25.40 4.40
CA HIS A 225 27.37 24.79 5.25
C HIS A 225 26.89 23.47 5.88
N GLU A 226 25.64 23.42 6.35
CA GLU A 226 25.07 22.17 6.85
C GLU A 226 24.93 21.14 5.73
N ALA A 227 24.49 21.54 4.52
CA ALA A 227 24.47 20.68 3.35
C ALA A 227 25.87 20.12 3.02
N GLN A 228 26.90 20.97 3.05
CA GLN A 228 28.28 20.56 2.84
C GLN A 228 28.73 19.51 3.87
N LYS A 229 28.37 19.70 5.14
CA LYS A 229 28.67 18.75 6.21
C LYS A 229 27.98 17.40 5.99
N GLN A 230 26.70 17.41 5.60
CA GLN A 230 25.97 16.18 5.30
C GLN A 230 26.61 15.40 4.14
N LEU A 231 27.03 16.10 3.08
CA LEU A 231 27.73 15.48 1.93
C LEU A 231 29.10 14.89 2.26
N GLN A 232 29.72 15.31 3.37
CA GLN A 232 31.01 14.79 3.82
C GLN A 232 30.90 13.57 4.74
N ARG A 233 29.69 13.21 5.18
CA ARG A 233 29.48 12.02 6.01
C ARG A 233 29.83 10.76 5.23
N ASP A 234 30.45 9.78 5.88
CA ASP A 234 30.96 8.58 5.21
C ASP A 234 29.88 7.81 4.45
N ALA A 235 28.64 7.79 4.96
CA ALA A 235 27.50 7.14 4.31
C ALA A 235 27.07 7.78 2.97
N VAL A 236 27.40 9.06 2.77
CA VAL A 236 26.98 9.87 1.61
C VAL A 236 28.15 10.20 0.68
N ARG A 237 29.36 10.14 1.23
CA ARG A 237 30.59 10.50 0.54
C ARG A 237 30.79 9.65 -0.71
N GLY A 238 30.91 10.30 -1.86
CA GLY A 238 31.13 9.66 -3.15
C GLY A 238 29.86 9.33 -3.94
N LEU A 239 28.66 9.54 -3.37
CA LEU A 239 27.39 9.38 -4.11
C LEU A 239 27.12 10.54 -5.07
N PHE A 240 27.53 11.75 -4.71
CA PHE A 240 27.25 12.96 -5.47
C PHE A 240 28.41 13.33 -6.41
N ASP A 241 28.05 13.94 -7.54
CA ASP A 241 29.04 14.51 -8.46
C ASP A 241 29.91 15.57 -7.79
N LYS A 242 31.17 15.61 -8.19
CA LYS A 242 32.11 16.64 -7.73
C LYS A 242 31.60 18.05 -8.02
N GLU A 243 30.84 18.24 -9.09
CA GLU A 243 30.19 19.51 -9.42
C GLU A 243 29.19 19.95 -8.35
N TRP A 244 28.35 19.06 -7.81
CA TRP A 244 27.42 19.38 -6.74
C TRP A 244 28.15 19.84 -5.48
N ILE A 245 29.21 19.12 -5.10
CA ILE A 245 30.03 19.45 -3.94
C ILE A 245 30.66 20.84 -4.10
N ASN A 246 31.18 21.13 -5.31
CA ASN A 246 31.75 22.43 -5.64
C ASN A 246 30.70 23.54 -5.60
N VAL A 247 29.55 23.36 -6.24
CA VAL A 247 28.45 24.35 -6.24
C VAL A 247 27.98 24.65 -4.82
N ILE A 248 27.77 23.63 -3.98
CA ILE A 248 27.34 23.82 -2.59
C ILE A 248 28.38 24.58 -1.77
N LYS A 249 29.66 24.21 -1.90
CA LYS A 249 30.76 24.91 -1.22
C LYS A 249 30.87 26.36 -1.71
N GLY A 250 30.80 26.58 -3.02
CA GLY A 250 30.86 27.90 -3.63
C GLY A 250 29.70 28.79 -3.23
N LYS A 251 28.46 28.25 -3.16
CA LYS A 251 27.29 28.97 -2.66
C LYS A 251 27.38 29.27 -1.17
N ALA A 252 27.90 28.36 -0.34
CA ALA A 252 28.14 28.64 1.08
C ALA A 252 29.07 29.85 1.29
N LEU A 253 30.19 29.88 0.55
CA LEU A 253 31.17 30.97 0.58
C LEU A 253 30.59 32.27 0.00
N GLY A 254 29.94 32.21 -1.16
CA GLY A 254 29.37 33.38 -1.83
C GLY A 254 28.26 34.05 -1.02
N LEU A 255 27.38 33.28 -0.39
CA LEU A 255 26.35 33.85 0.47
C LEU A 255 26.89 34.33 1.83
N SER A 256 27.96 33.72 2.33
CA SER A 256 28.69 34.26 3.49
C SER A 256 29.32 35.62 3.16
N ALA A 257 29.91 35.76 1.98
CA ALA A 257 30.45 37.03 1.48
C ALA A 257 29.35 38.10 1.35
N LEU A 258 28.19 37.73 0.80
CA LEU A 258 27.04 38.63 0.67
C LEU A 258 26.48 39.06 2.02
N ALA A 259 26.44 38.17 3.01
CA ALA A 259 26.03 38.52 4.37
C ALA A 259 26.97 39.57 4.99
N GLN A 260 28.29 39.41 4.82
CA GLN A 260 29.28 40.40 5.27
C GLN A 260 29.17 41.72 4.50
N TYR A 261 28.97 41.66 3.19
CA TYR A 261 28.75 42.83 2.34
C TYR A 261 27.55 43.64 2.82
N HIS A 262 26.37 43.01 2.99
CA HIS A 262 25.17 43.71 3.46
C HIS A 262 25.35 44.28 4.88
N LYS A 263 26.07 43.59 5.77
CA LYS A 263 26.41 44.16 7.08
C LYS A 263 27.36 45.36 6.97
N SER A 264 28.29 45.34 6.03
CA SER A 264 29.18 46.46 5.79
C SER A 264 28.43 47.71 5.29
N MET A 265 27.37 47.52 4.48
CA MET A 265 26.52 48.63 4.03
C MET A 265 25.73 49.25 5.20
N ASP A 266 25.22 48.42 6.11
CA ASP A 266 24.59 48.88 7.36
C ASP A 266 25.59 49.65 8.25
N ASN A 267 26.84 49.17 8.36
CA ASN A 267 27.91 49.88 9.07
C ASN A 267 28.28 51.21 8.39
N ALA A 268 28.20 51.30 7.05
CA ALA A 268 28.41 52.54 6.30
C ALA A 268 27.32 53.58 6.63
N GLU A 269 26.05 53.16 6.67
CA GLU A 269 24.92 54.00 7.07
C GLU A 269 25.09 54.51 8.52
N ALA A 270 25.63 53.66 9.41
CA ALA A 270 25.95 54.00 10.79
C ALA A 270 27.25 54.82 10.95
N LYS A 271 27.98 55.11 9.87
CA LYS A 271 29.29 55.79 9.84
C LYS A 271 30.39 55.08 10.65
N ASN A 272 30.34 53.75 10.74
CA ASN A 272 31.37 52.91 11.36
C ASN A 272 32.32 52.37 10.28
N ILE A 273 33.24 53.22 9.81
CA ILE A 273 34.06 52.94 8.62
C ILE A 273 35.10 51.85 8.88
N GLY A 274 35.70 51.83 10.08
CA GLY A 274 36.66 50.81 10.49
C GLY A 274 36.09 49.40 10.49
N GLU A 275 34.83 49.22 10.92
CA GLU A 275 34.14 47.94 10.82
C GLU A 275 33.66 47.63 9.39
N GLN A 276 33.19 48.64 8.65
CA GLN A 276 32.78 48.49 7.27
C GLN A 276 33.93 47.90 6.42
N LEU A 277 35.13 48.48 6.52
CA LEU A 277 36.31 48.01 5.78
C LEU A 277 36.75 46.61 6.19
N SER A 278 36.68 46.29 7.49
CA SER A 278 36.98 44.95 8.00
C SER A 278 36.05 43.89 7.38
N ARG A 279 34.74 44.16 7.37
CA ARG A 279 33.74 43.25 6.77
C ARG A 279 33.83 43.15 5.25
N LEU A 280 34.12 44.26 4.56
CA LEU A 280 34.33 44.26 3.11
C LEU A 280 35.58 43.46 2.71
N THR A 281 36.65 43.55 3.51
CA THR A 281 37.87 42.75 3.29
C THR A 281 37.57 41.25 3.37
N GLU A 282 36.81 40.83 4.39
CA GLU A 282 36.38 39.44 4.50
C GLU A 282 35.46 39.04 3.34
N ALA A 283 34.50 39.89 2.97
CA ALA A 283 33.59 39.64 1.86
C ALA A 283 34.35 39.43 0.53
N GLN A 284 35.40 40.21 0.25
CA GLN A 284 36.26 40.03 -0.92
C GLN A 284 36.97 38.68 -0.88
N SER A 285 37.58 38.32 0.25
CA SER A 285 38.30 37.04 0.40
C SER A 285 37.37 35.84 0.18
N LEU A 286 36.19 35.85 0.79
CA LEU A 286 35.20 34.79 0.65
C LEU A 286 34.65 34.71 -0.78
N MET A 287 34.36 35.85 -1.41
CA MET A 287 33.84 35.87 -2.78
C MET A 287 34.87 35.38 -3.80
N GLN A 288 36.14 35.75 -3.63
CA GLN A 288 37.22 35.26 -4.49
C GLN A 288 37.36 33.74 -4.44
N GLN A 289 37.21 33.15 -3.25
CA GLN A 289 37.17 31.69 -3.09
C GLN A 289 35.90 31.09 -3.71
N ALA A 290 34.74 31.73 -3.52
CA ALA A 290 33.46 31.26 -4.04
C ALA A 290 33.45 31.10 -5.57
N VAL A 291 33.97 32.10 -6.30
CA VAL A 291 33.99 32.13 -7.77
C VAL A 291 34.82 30.98 -8.35
N SER A 292 35.81 30.45 -7.62
CA SER A 292 36.58 29.28 -8.05
C SER A 292 35.82 27.95 -8.01
N HIS A 293 34.70 27.92 -7.28
CA HIS A 293 33.91 26.71 -7.01
C HIS A 293 32.57 26.67 -7.75
N VAL A 294 32.05 27.82 -8.21
CA VAL A 294 30.78 27.90 -8.95
C VAL A 294 31.02 28.11 -10.45
N PRO A 295 30.05 27.80 -11.32
CA PRO A 295 30.12 28.15 -12.74
C PRO A 295 30.37 29.64 -12.95
N HIS A 296 31.16 29.99 -13.96
CA HIS A 296 31.43 31.38 -14.34
C HIS A 296 30.12 32.17 -14.55
N GLY A 297 30.05 33.41 -14.08
CA GLY A 297 28.83 34.22 -14.20
C GLY A 297 27.80 34.05 -13.07
N THR A 298 28.07 33.21 -12.06
CA THR A 298 27.13 33.02 -10.93
C THR A 298 27.09 34.22 -9.98
N PHE A 299 28.25 34.78 -9.63
CA PHE A 299 28.39 35.88 -8.66
C PHE A 299 29.04 37.16 -9.22
N ASP A 300 29.22 37.28 -10.54
CA ASP A 300 30.01 38.36 -11.16
C ASP A 300 29.51 39.78 -10.79
N LEU A 301 28.19 39.97 -10.76
CA LEU A 301 27.57 41.24 -10.38
C LEU A 301 27.84 41.57 -8.91
N GLN A 302 27.66 40.59 -8.02
CA GLN A 302 27.88 40.73 -6.60
C GLN A 302 29.37 40.94 -6.28
N HIS A 303 30.26 40.22 -6.96
CA HIS A 303 31.71 40.37 -6.82
C HIS A 303 32.16 41.80 -7.20
N THR A 304 31.71 42.29 -8.36
CA THR A 304 31.98 43.67 -8.81
C THR A 304 31.45 44.71 -7.82
N ALA A 305 30.25 44.49 -7.26
CA ALA A 305 29.66 45.38 -6.27
C ALA A 305 30.49 45.45 -4.97
N ILE A 306 30.97 44.30 -4.48
CA ILE A 306 31.85 44.22 -3.30
C ILE A 306 33.17 44.96 -3.56
N GLU A 307 33.82 44.73 -4.70
CA GLU A 307 35.07 45.40 -5.06
C GLU A 307 34.93 46.92 -5.14
N LYS A 308 33.85 47.40 -5.77
CA LYS A 308 33.56 48.83 -5.88
C LYS A 308 33.29 49.45 -4.50
N ALA A 309 32.51 48.77 -3.65
CA ALA A 309 32.21 49.25 -2.30
C ALA A 309 33.47 49.34 -1.43
N TYR A 310 34.34 48.32 -1.50
CA TYR A 310 35.62 48.34 -0.80
C TYR A 310 36.53 49.47 -1.27
N ALA A 311 36.70 49.62 -2.59
CA ALA A 311 37.54 50.69 -3.15
C ALA A 311 37.06 52.09 -2.74
N SER A 312 35.73 52.32 -2.73
CA SER A 312 35.14 53.58 -2.29
C SER A 312 35.38 53.82 -0.80
N ALA A 313 35.02 52.86 0.06
CA ALA A 313 35.17 52.99 1.50
C ALA A 313 36.64 53.18 1.91
N LYS A 314 37.56 52.49 1.22
CA LYS A 314 39.00 52.58 1.49
C LYS A 314 39.52 53.97 1.14
N LYS A 315 39.16 54.47 -0.04
CA LYS A 315 39.50 55.84 -0.45
C LYS A 315 38.98 56.85 0.58
N ASP A 316 37.72 56.78 0.97
CA ASP A 316 37.16 57.75 1.91
C ASP A 316 37.82 57.65 3.30
N ASN A 317 38.17 56.45 3.75
CA ASN A 317 38.91 56.29 5.00
C ASN A 317 40.34 56.84 4.93
N ASP A 318 41.05 56.61 3.81
CA ASP A 318 42.43 57.05 3.63
C ASP A 318 42.57 58.58 3.48
N PHE A 319 41.52 59.28 2.99
CA PHE A 319 41.55 60.73 2.75
C PHE A 319 40.75 61.55 3.76
N ILE A 320 39.69 61.00 4.36
CA ILE A 320 38.73 61.75 5.18
C ILE A 320 38.75 61.24 6.62
N TYR A 321 38.36 59.99 6.85
CA TYR A 321 38.01 59.53 8.20
C TYR A 321 39.20 59.06 9.05
N HIS A 322 40.20 58.43 8.42
CA HIS A 322 41.39 57.87 9.06
C HIS A 322 41.05 56.93 10.24
N GLU A 323 39.93 56.21 10.17
CA GLU A 323 39.56 55.25 11.20
C GLU A 323 40.46 54.02 11.16
N ARG A 324 40.79 53.50 12.34
CA ARG A 324 41.49 52.22 12.46
C ARG A 324 40.57 51.09 12.04
N ILE A 325 41.02 50.27 11.09
CA ILE A 325 40.31 49.07 10.66
C ILE A 325 40.21 48.09 11.83
N ALA A 326 38.99 47.65 12.14
CA ALA A 326 38.74 46.70 13.21
C ALA A 326 39.25 45.30 12.84
N ASP A 327 39.75 44.55 13.81
CA ASP A 327 40.06 43.13 13.60
C ASP A 327 38.76 42.35 13.38
N PHE A 328 38.66 41.61 12.27
CA PHE A 328 37.47 40.83 11.93
C PHE A 328 37.06 39.88 13.07
N ARG A 329 38.03 39.30 13.79
CA ARG A 329 37.78 38.38 14.91
C ARG A 329 37.11 39.03 16.12
N SER A 330 37.22 40.36 16.24
CA SER A 330 36.58 41.13 17.30
C SER A 330 35.13 41.52 16.98
N LEU A 331 34.69 41.32 15.74
CA LEU A 331 33.36 41.73 15.29
C LEU A 331 32.27 40.74 15.75
N PRO A 332 31.05 41.23 16.03
CA PRO A 332 29.94 40.37 16.42
C PRO A 332 29.49 39.46 15.27
N PRO A 333 29.04 38.23 15.59
CA PRO A 333 28.48 37.31 14.61
C PRO A 333 27.19 37.87 14.00
N LEU A 334 26.91 37.47 12.76
CA LEU A 334 25.74 37.95 12.02
C LEU A 334 24.46 37.25 12.52
N PRO A 335 23.39 38.00 12.86
CA PRO A 335 22.09 37.40 13.14
C PRO A 335 21.53 36.74 11.87
N LYS A 336 20.77 35.66 12.05
CA LYS A 336 20.24 34.84 10.95
C LYS A 336 18.71 34.90 10.93
N ALA A 337 18.10 34.85 9.75
CA ALA A 337 16.65 34.78 9.58
C ALA A 337 16.25 33.63 8.65
N ALA A 338 15.66 32.57 9.23
CA ALA A 338 15.07 31.45 8.52
C ALA A 338 13.68 31.82 7.99
N VAL A 339 13.61 32.16 6.70
CA VAL A 339 12.35 32.47 6.02
C VAL A 339 11.83 31.23 5.31
N ALA A 340 12.72 30.47 4.66
CA ALA A 340 12.40 29.17 4.11
C ALA A 340 12.19 28.14 5.23
N LYS A 341 11.18 27.29 5.05
CA LYS A 341 10.83 26.20 5.96
C LYS A 341 10.62 24.90 5.19
N ILE A 342 10.92 23.79 5.85
CA ILE A 342 10.54 22.46 5.35
C ILE A 342 9.02 22.36 5.44
N LEU A 343 8.33 22.20 4.31
CA LEU A 343 6.87 22.10 4.29
C LEU A 343 6.45 20.64 4.47
N PRO A 344 5.59 20.31 5.45
CA PRO A 344 5.13 18.93 5.62
C PRO A 344 4.34 18.47 4.41
N VAL A 345 4.49 17.19 4.05
CA VAL A 345 3.68 16.57 2.99
C VAL A 345 2.28 16.32 3.54
N THR A 346 1.27 16.84 2.86
CA THR A 346 -0.15 16.59 3.18
C THR A 346 -0.72 15.58 2.20
N PHE A 347 -1.36 14.53 2.72
CA PHE A 347 -2.02 13.50 1.91
C PHE A 347 -3.55 13.66 1.97
N PRO A 348 -4.28 13.47 0.85
CA PRO A 348 -3.76 13.27 -0.51
C PRO A 348 -3.03 14.52 -1.03
N ILE A 349 -1.99 14.32 -1.84
CA ILE A 349 -1.17 15.42 -2.38
C ILE A 349 -1.96 16.17 -3.46
N THR A 350 -2.72 15.44 -4.27
CA THR A 350 -3.53 15.96 -5.37
C THR A 350 -4.74 16.72 -4.83
N PRO A 351 -4.94 17.99 -5.19
CA PRO A 351 -6.14 18.73 -4.84
C PRO A 351 -7.39 18.05 -5.40
N ARG A 352 -8.42 17.87 -4.56
CA ARG A 352 -9.69 17.23 -4.93
C ARG A 352 -9.51 15.81 -5.51
N PHE A 353 -8.61 15.03 -4.91
CA PHE A 353 -8.40 13.63 -5.27
C PHE A 353 -9.71 12.83 -5.26
N LYS A 354 -9.91 12.02 -6.31
CA LYS A 354 -11.04 11.08 -6.44
C LYS A 354 -10.46 9.68 -6.49
N ASP A 355 -10.83 8.85 -5.52
CA ASP A 355 -10.47 7.44 -5.49
C ASP A 355 -11.22 6.66 -6.58
N MET A 356 -10.51 6.12 -7.58
CA MET A 356 -11.10 5.29 -8.63
C MET A 356 -11.61 3.93 -8.12
N PHE A 357 -11.17 3.50 -6.95
CA PHE A 357 -11.54 2.22 -6.36
C PHE A 357 -12.60 2.36 -5.28
N SER A 358 -13.32 3.48 -5.17
CA SER A 358 -14.26 3.75 -4.08
C SER A 358 -15.32 2.67 -3.85
N SER A 359 -15.69 1.91 -4.89
CA SER A 359 -16.62 0.78 -4.83
C SER A 359 -16.02 -0.49 -4.22
N LEU A 360 -14.69 -0.63 -4.20
CA LEU A 360 -14.00 -1.75 -3.55
C LEU A 360 -14.03 -1.60 -2.03
N VAL A 361 -14.45 -2.68 -1.36
CA VAL A 361 -14.48 -2.81 0.10
C VAL A 361 -13.17 -3.46 0.57
N PRO A 362 -12.47 -2.96 1.59
CA PRO A 362 -11.20 -3.55 2.01
C PRO A 362 -11.26 -5.05 2.32
N VAL A 363 -10.22 -5.80 1.92
CA VAL A 363 -10.14 -7.26 2.12
C VAL A 363 -10.32 -7.67 3.59
N GLN A 364 -9.87 -6.84 4.52
CA GLN A 364 -10.02 -7.07 5.97
C GLN A 364 -11.51 -7.13 6.37
N VAL A 365 -12.37 -6.35 5.72
CA VAL A 365 -13.82 -6.36 5.95
C VAL A 365 -14.44 -7.64 5.37
N HIS A 366 -13.98 -8.10 4.20
CA HIS A 366 -14.40 -9.39 3.65
C HIS A 366 -14.01 -10.56 4.55
N GLN A 367 -12.77 -10.58 5.05
CA GLN A 367 -12.30 -11.61 5.99
C GLN A 367 -13.07 -11.58 7.31
N ALA A 368 -13.36 -10.38 7.84
CA ALA A 368 -14.17 -10.22 9.04
C ALA A 368 -15.61 -10.72 8.83
N THR A 369 -16.23 -10.39 7.70
CA THR A 369 -17.59 -10.84 7.35
C THR A 369 -17.64 -12.37 7.19
N ALA A 370 -16.68 -12.97 6.48
CA ALA A 370 -16.62 -14.42 6.31
C ALA A 370 -16.43 -15.14 7.65
N SER A 371 -15.58 -14.61 8.53
CA SER A 371 -15.37 -15.15 9.88
C SER A 371 -16.64 -15.02 10.73
N PHE A 372 -17.36 -13.90 10.62
CA PHE A 372 -18.64 -13.70 11.28
C PHE A 372 -19.69 -14.70 10.80
N ASP A 373 -19.82 -14.91 9.48
CA ASP A 373 -20.80 -15.84 8.91
C ASP A 373 -20.49 -17.30 9.26
N ALA A 374 -19.20 -17.68 9.30
CA ALA A 374 -18.76 -18.98 9.78
C ALA A 374 -19.19 -19.19 11.24
N ARG A 375 -18.92 -18.20 12.11
CA ARG A 375 -19.29 -18.27 13.54
C ARG A 375 -20.81 -18.28 13.74
N LYS A 376 -21.54 -17.48 12.95
CA LYS A 376 -23.01 -17.46 12.94
C LYS A 376 -23.56 -18.83 12.57
N SER A 377 -23.03 -19.44 11.52
CA SER A 377 -23.45 -20.77 11.05
C SER A 377 -23.13 -21.87 12.07
N GLU A 378 -21.96 -21.79 12.69
CA GLU A 378 -21.55 -22.70 13.77
C GLU A 378 -22.52 -22.63 14.95
N VAL A 379 -22.83 -21.43 15.44
CA VAL A 379 -23.79 -21.23 16.55
C VAL A 379 -25.18 -21.74 16.17
N ILE A 380 -25.67 -21.43 14.98
CA ILE A 380 -26.96 -21.93 14.49
C ILE A 380 -26.96 -23.46 14.44
N ASN A 381 -25.89 -24.09 13.92
CA ASN A 381 -25.79 -25.53 13.80
C ASN A 381 -25.70 -26.21 15.17
N ILE A 382 -24.94 -25.66 16.12
CA ILE A 382 -24.84 -26.18 17.49
C ILE A 382 -26.21 -26.14 18.17
N GLU A 383 -26.89 -24.99 18.16
CA GLU A 383 -28.20 -24.87 18.81
C GLU A 383 -29.27 -25.71 18.10
N THR A 384 -29.23 -25.80 16.77
CA THR A 384 -30.14 -26.67 16.01
C THR A 384 -29.91 -28.14 16.33
N SER A 385 -28.65 -28.58 16.42
CA SER A 385 -28.28 -29.96 16.75
C SER A 385 -28.69 -30.30 18.18
N ARG A 386 -28.43 -29.40 19.13
CA ARG A 386 -28.86 -29.53 20.53
C ARG A 386 -30.38 -29.64 20.66
N LEU A 387 -31.15 -28.81 19.96
CA LEU A 387 -32.61 -28.89 19.96
C LEU A 387 -33.11 -30.21 19.34
N ARG A 388 -32.48 -30.68 18.25
CA ARG A 388 -32.80 -31.97 17.63
C ARG A 388 -32.51 -33.14 18.57
N GLU A 389 -31.36 -33.13 19.23
CA GLU A 389 -30.97 -34.14 20.21
C GLU A 389 -31.95 -34.17 21.40
N HIS A 390 -32.27 -33.01 22.00
CA HIS A 390 -33.28 -32.94 23.06
C HIS A 390 -34.65 -33.44 22.59
N THR A 391 -35.04 -33.15 21.34
CA THR A 391 -36.29 -33.64 20.76
C THR A 391 -36.26 -35.16 20.53
N GLN A 392 -35.13 -35.71 20.09
CA GLN A 392 -34.95 -37.16 19.90
C GLN A 392 -34.94 -37.92 21.23
N ILE A 393 -34.26 -37.38 22.25
CA ILE A 393 -34.30 -37.88 23.62
C ILE A 393 -35.75 -37.86 24.11
N MET A 394 -36.46 -36.73 23.98
CA MET A 394 -37.86 -36.58 24.37
C MET A 394 -38.80 -37.56 23.64
N ASN A 395 -38.48 -37.94 22.40
CA ASN A 395 -39.27 -38.89 21.60
C ASN A 395 -38.84 -40.36 21.77
N GLY A 396 -37.89 -40.68 22.66
CA GLY A 396 -37.57 -42.05 23.08
C GLY A 396 -36.68 -42.87 22.13
N GLN A 397 -35.88 -42.25 21.27
CA GLN A 397 -35.07 -42.94 20.23
C GLN A 397 -33.57 -43.11 20.54
N VAL A 398 -33.11 -42.85 21.76
CA VAL A 398 -31.68 -42.99 22.12
C VAL A 398 -31.49 -44.08 23.18
N SER A 399 -30.85 -45.18 22.79
CA SER A 399 -30.20 -46.12 23.70
C SER A 399 -28.97 -45.43 24.29
N VAL A 400 -28.94 -45.28 25.61
CA VAL A 400 -27.91 -44.53 26.33
C VAL A 400 -26.83 -45.49 26.83
N GLU A 401 -25.68 -45.51 26.18
CA GLU A 401 -24.43 -45.96 26.84
C GLU A 401 -23.46 -44.79 27.10
N ASP A 402 -23.56 -43.64 26.42
CA ASP A 402 -22.49 -42.63 26.48
C ASP A 402 -22.93 -41.17 26.67
N ILE A 403 -23.60 -40.75 27.77
CA ILE A 403 -23.61 -39.33 28.18
C ILE A 403 -23.67 -39.19 29.71
N PHE A 404 -22.57 -38.70 30.31
CA PHE A 404 -22.36 -38.65 31.77
C PHE A 404 -22.76 -37.33 32.46
N ASP A 405 -23.38 -36.37 31.76
CA ASP A 405 -23.81 -35.10 32.38
C ASP A 405 -25.20 -34.71 31.92
N PHE A 406 -26.27 -35.25 32.53
CA PHE A 406 -27.61 -34.61 32.65
C PHE A 406 -28.62 -35.54 33.39
N VAL A 407 -28.32 -35.90 34.64
CA VAL A 407 -29.10 -36.90 35.41
C VAL A 407 -30.56 -36.47 35.72
N ALA A 408 -30.92 -35.19 35.64
CA ALA A 408 -32.27 -34.74 36.04
C ALA A 408 -33.35 -34.81 34.93
N ILE A 409 -32.98 -34.67 33.65
CA ILE A 409 -33.96 -34.69 32.53
C ILE A 409 -34.04 -36.10 31.91
N VAL A 410 -32.93 -36.83 31.88
CA VAL A 410 -32.85 -38.20 31.34
C VAL A 410 -33.72 -39.18 32.16
N VAL A 411 -33.83 -38.98 33.48
CA VAL A 411 -34.67 -39.83 34.34
C VAL A 411 -36.16 -39.63 34.05
N ILE A 412 -36.64 -38.40 33.80
CA ILE A 412 -38.07 -38.15 33.57
C ILE A 412 -38.54 -38.77 32.24
N VAL A 413 -37.70 -38.77 31.21
CA VAL A 413 -38.09 -39.19 29.85
C VAL A 413 -38.04 -40.70 29.65
N ASN A 414 -37.01 -41.39 30.19
CA ASN A 414 -37.00 -42.85 30.20
C ASN A 414 -38.17 -43.39 31.02
N ILE A 415 -38.54 -42.69 32.10
CA ILE A 415 -39.74 -42.98 32.87
C ILE A 415 -41.01 -42.73 32.04
N LEU A 416 -41.15 -41.63 31.28
CA LEU A 416 -42.38 -41.40 30.49
C LEU A 416 -42.59 -42.45 29.38
N ALA A 417 -41.57 -42.82 28.60
CA ALA A 417 -41.71 -43.85 27.57
C ALA A 417 -41.85 -45.27 28.14
N SER A 418 -41.07 -45.62 29.19
CA SER A 418 -41.19 -46.94 29.85
C SER A 418 -42.45 -47.07 30.72
N LEU A 419 -43.04 -45.96 31.18
CA LEU A 419 -44.34 -45.92 31.86
C LEU A 419 -45.51 -45.69 30.90
N ASN A 420 -45.30 -45.77 29.58
CA ASN A 420 -46.35 -45.61 28.57
C ASN A 420 -47.08 -44.25 28.68
N LEU A 421 -46.43 -43.17 29.12
CA LEU A 421 -47.03 -41.84 29.28
C LEU A 421 -46.78 -40.94 28.06
N PRO A 422 -47.77 -40.13 27.65
CA PRO A 422 -49.03 -39.83 28.33
C PRO A 422 -50.14 -40.88 28.10
N ALA A 423 -49.90 -41.93 27.31
CA ALA A 423 -50.90 -42.94 27.00
C ALA A 423 -51.53 -43.60 28.25
N ALA A 424 -50.76 -43.88 29.30
CA ALA A 424 -51.22 -44.44 30.57
C ALA A 424 -51.97 -43.44 31.46
N LEU A 425 -51.87 -42.12 31.19
CA LEU A 425 -52.65 -41.08 31.87
C LEU A 425 -54.00 -40.86 31.16
N ASP A 426 -54.05 -41.03 29.84
CA ASP A 426 -55.29 -40.99 29.04
C ASP A 426 -56.14 -42.26 29.23
N ASP A 427 -55.51 -43.44 29.37
CA ASP A 427 -56.17 -44.76 29.52
C ASP A 427 -56.96 -44.91 30.85
N VAL A 428 -56.66 -44.08 31.85
CA VAL A 428 -57.35 -44.08 33.16
C VAL A 428 -58.64 -43.24 33.12
N THR A 429 -58.84 -42.40 32.10
CA THR A 429 -59.97 -41.44 32.07
C THR A 429 -60.95 -41.60 30.91
N ASN A 430 -60.62 -42.39 29.86
CA ASN A 430 -61.53 -42.66 28.75
C ASN A 430 -61.58 -44.15 28.39
N HIS A 431 -62.79 -44.71 28.31
CA HIS A 431 -63.06 -46.03 27.71
C HIS A 431 -62.92 -46.02 26.17
N GLU A 432 -61.89 -45.38 25.63
CA GLU A 432 -61.53 -45.47 24.21
C GLU A 432 -60.26 -46.31 24.05
N VAL A 433 -60.34 -47.31 23.16
CA VAL A 433 -59.36 -48.39 22.96
C VAL A 433 -57.97 -47.90 22.48
N LEU A 434 -57.82 -46.60 22.17
CA LEU A 434 -56.57 -46.05 21.65
C LEU A 434 -56.27 -44.66 22.26
N PRO A 435 -55.06 -44.43 22.82
CA PRO A 435 -54.70 -43.12 23.38
C PRO A 435 -54.69 -41.98 22.35
N GLU A 436 -55.18 -40.81 22.74
CA GLU A 436 -55.29 -39.61 21.87
C GLU A 436 -53.93 -39.18 21.30
N SER A 437 -52.85 -39.31 22.08
CA SER A 437 -51.48 -39.04 21.61
C SER A 437 -51.01 -39.94 20.45
N ILE A 438 -51.44 -41.21 20.41
CA ILE A 438 -51.13 -42.16 19.33
C ILE A 438 -52.02 -41.86 18.12
N ARG A 439 -53.30 -41.51 18.33
CA ARG A 439 -54.22 -41.08 17.28
C ARG A 439 -53.69 -39.85 16.53
N GLN A 440 -53.22 -38.84 17.26
CA GLN A 440 -52.61 -37.63 16.67
C GLN A 440 -51.32 -37.93 15.89
N LYS A 441 -50.44 -38.80 16.42
CA LYS A 441 -49.22 -39.23 15.72
C LYS A 441 -49.54 -40.02 14.45
N SER A 442 -50.49 -40.95 14.50
CA SER A 442 -50.97 -41.71 13.34
C SER A 442 -51.58 -40.80 12.28
N ALA A 443 -52.41 -39.84 12.67
CA ALA A 443 -52.98 -38.85 11.75
C ALA A 443 -51.90 -38.02 11.05
N LYS A 444 -50.85 -37.61 11.79
CA LYS A 444 -49.71 -36.89 11.22
C LYS A 444 -48.92 -37.74 10.23
N VAL A 445 -48.61 -38.99 10.56
CA VAL A 445 -47.91 -39.93 9.65
C VAL A 445 -48.72 -40.13 8.37
N LYS A 446 -50.04 -40.33 8.46
CA LYS A 446 -50.94 -40.42 7.31
C LYS A 446 -50.97 -39.15 6.46
N SER A 447 -51.03 -37.97 7.09
CA SER A 447 -51.00 -36.69 6.38
C SER A 447 -49.72 -36.45 5.57
N GLN A 448 -48.61 -37.11 5.95
CA GLN A 448 -47.32 -37.05 5.26
C GLN A 448 -47.13 -38.17 4.22
N GLY A 449 -48.18 -38.95 3.93
CA GLY A 449 -48.15 -40.03 2.94
C GLY A 449 -47.75 -41.40 3.50
N GLY A 450 -47.66 -41.55 4.82
CA GLY A 450 -47.46 -42.83 5.50
C GLY A 450 -46.17 -43.56 5.10
N ILE A 451 -46.22 -44.90 5.18
CA ILE A 451 -45.10 -45.75 4.78
C ILE A 451 -44.77 -45.67 3.28
N ASP A 452 -45.77 -45.38 2.43
CA ASP A 452 -45.60 -45.35 0.98
C ASP A 452 -44.71 -44.19 0.54
N ALA A 453 -44.85 -43.01 1.16
CA ALA A 453 -43.99 -41.86 0.90
C ALA A 453 -42.52 -42.15 1.24
N ILE A 454 -42.26 -42.77 2.39
CA ILE A 454 -40.90 -43.16 2.80
C ILE A 454 -40.35 -44.25 1.87
N THR A 455 -41.19 -45.22 1.50
CA THR A 455 -40.80 -46.31 0.59
C THR A 455 -40.43 -45.77 -0.80
N SER A 456 -41.17 -44.77 -1.31
CA SER A 456 -40.85 -44.09 -2.56
C SER A 456 -39.50 -43.37 -2.49
N LEU A 457 -39.24 -42.62 -1.40
CA LEU A 457 -37.98 -41.91 -1.22
C LEU A 457 -36.78 -42.87 -1.18
N ILE A 458 -36.91 -44.00 -0.48
CA ILE A 458 -35.88 -45.04 -0.43
C ILE A 458 -35.68 -45.73 -1.78
N ALA A 459 -36.77 -45.94 -2.54
CA ALA A 459 -36.70 -46.50 -3.88
C ALA A 459 -35.98 -45.57 -4.87
N ASP A 460 -36.03 -44.25 -4.65
CA ASP A 460 -35.37 -43.25 -5.49
C ASP A 460 -33.89 -43.02 -5.15
N LEU A 461 -33.43 -43.33 -3.93
CA LEU A 461 -32.03 -43.15 -3.52
C LEU A 461 -31.01 -43.76 -4.50
N PRO A 462 -31.15 -45.03 -4.95
CA PRO A 462 -30.22 -45.61 -5.92
C PRO A 462 -30.18 -44.87 -7.26
N ASN A 463 -31.31 -44.28 -7.69
CA ASN A 463 -31.37 -43.55 -8.95
C ASN A 463 -30.62 -42.22 -8.86
N ILE A 464 -30.74 -41.50 -7.73
CA ILE A 464 -30.00 -40.26 -7.49
C ILE A 464 -28.50 -40.54 -7.35
N HIS A 465 -28.13 -41.61 -6.64
CA HIS A 465 -26.74 -42.05 -6.51
C HIS A 465 -26.14 -42.35 -7.89
N ARG A 466 -26.81 -43.20 -8.68
CA ARG A 466 -26.37 -43.56 -10.04
C ARG A 466 -26.20 -42.33 -10.93
N ARG A 467 -27.13 -41.38 -10.89
CA ARG A 467 -27.01 -40.15 -11.68
C ARG A 467 -25.76 -39.34 -11.33
N ASN A 468 -25.42 -39.22 -10.05
CA ASN A 468 -24.23 -38.49 -9.63
C ASN A 468 -22.94 -39.26 -9.97
N GLU A 469 -22.97 -40.60 -9.88
CA GLU A 469 -21.88 -41.47 -10.30
C GLU A 469 -21.61 -41.34 -11.80
N GLU A 470 -22.66 -41.40 -12.63
CA GLU A 470 -22.56 -41.21 -14.09
C GLU A 470 -21.95 -39.86 -14.48
N ILE A 471 -22.34 -38.77 -13.80
CA ILE A 471 -21.78 -37.43 -14.04
C ILE A 471 -20.28 -37.41 -13.69
N LEU A 472 -19.89 -38.03 -12.58
CA LEU A 472 -18.51 -38.06 -12.13
C LEU A 472 -17.64 -38.92 -13.06
N ASP A 473 -18.14 -40.08 -13.45
CA ASP A 473 -17.45 -41.00 -14.36
C ASP A 473 -17.29 -40.38 -15.76
N GLU A 474 -18.31 -39.68 -16.26
CA GLU A 474 -18.20 -38.94 -17.52
C GLU A 474 -17.16 -37.81 -17.43
N THR A 475 -17.10 -37.12 -16.30
CA THR A 475 -16.07 -36.09 -16.06
C THR A 475 -14.67 -36.69 -16.08
N PHE A 476 -14.46 -37.83 -15.41
CA PHE A 476 -13.18 -38.56 -15.46
C PHE A 476 -12.84 -39.04 -16.87
N ARG A 477 -13.83 -39.55 -17.61
CA ARG A 477 -13.65 -40.00 -19.00
C ARG A 477 -13.14 -38.86 -19.87
N LEU A 478 -13.77 -37.68 -19.80
CA LEU A 478 -13.35 -36.50 -20.56
C LEU A 478 -11.93 -36.04 -20.24
N LEU A 479 -11.54 -36.05 -18.96
CA LEU A 479 -10.18 -35.71 -18.53
C LEU A 479 -9.15 -36.71 -19.06
N ASN A 480 -9.47 -38.00 -19.00
CA ASN A 480 -8.58 -39.06 -19.51
C ASN A 480 -8.45 -39.03 -21.03
N GLU A 481 -9.55 -38.81 -21.76
CA GLU A 481 -9.52 -38.68 -23.22
C GLU A 481 -8.69 -37.47 -23.68
N GLU A 482 -8.80 -36.35 -22.98
CA GLU A 482 -7.98 -35.16 -23.30
C GLU A 482 -6.49 -35.45 -23.04
N LYS A 483 -6.17 -36.09 -21.92
CA LYS A 483 -4.80 -36.54 -21.61
C LYS A 483 -4.25 -37.48 -22.67
N GLU A 484 -4.99 -38.52 -23.04
CA GLU A 484 -4.56 -39.47 -24.08
C GLU A 484 -4.32 -38.78 -25.42
N ASN A 485 -5.16 -37.80 -25.78
CA ASN A 485 -4.97 -37.00 -26.97
C ASN A 485 -3.73 -36.10 -26.89
N ASP A 486 -3.46 -35.45 -25.74
CA ASP A 486 -2.24 -34.66 -25.53
C ASP A 486 -0.98 -35.54 -25.60
N ASP A 487 -0.99 -36.72 -24.98
CA ASP A 487 0.11 -37.67 -25.01
C ASP A 487 0.38 -38.20 -26.44
N ARG A 488 -0.69 -38.46 -27.19
CA ARG A 488 -0.58 -38.85 -28.61
C ARG A 488 -0.02 -37.72 -29.46
N LEU A 489 -0.48 -36.49 -29.28
CA LEU A 489 0.02 -35.34 -30.05
C LEU A 489 1.47 -34.99 -29.66
N ARG A 490 1.82 -35.11 -28.38
CA ARG A 490 3.18 -34.90 -27.88
C ARG A 490 4.16 -35.94 -28.43
N SER A 491 3.76 -37.20 -28.51
CA SER A 491 4.58 -38.26 -29.11
C SER A 491 4.74 -38.11 -30.63
N GLN A 492 3.69 -37.67 -31.34
CA GLN A 492 3.73 -37.46 -32.80
C GLN A 492 4.52 -36.21 -33.21
N PHE A 493 4.29 -35.08 -32.52
CA PHE A 493 4.79 -33.78 -32.94
C PHE A 493 6.01 -33.27 -32.15
N LYS A 494 6.39 -33.94 -31.05
CA LYS A 494 7.59 -33.68 -30.24
C LYS A 494 7.88 -32.19 -30.07
N ASP A 495 8.91 -31.68 -30.76
CA ASP A 495 9.41 -30.31 -30.66
C ASP A 495 8.40 -29.24 -31.14
N LYS A 496 7.35 -29.64 -31.87
CA LYS A 496 6.25 -28.75 -32.30
C LYS A 496 5.10 -28.67 -31.30
N TRP A 497 5.09 -29.50 -30.25
CA TRP A 497 4.04 -29.57 -29.24
C TRP A 497 4.57 -29.26 -27.83
N THR A 498 4.76 -27.97 -27.55
CA THR A 498 5.51 -27.46 -26.37
C THR A 498 4.61 -26.98 -25.23
N ARG A 499 3.31 -27.28 -25.27
CA ARG A 499 2.35 -26.90 -24.22
C ARG A 499 2.60 -27.72 -22.95
N MET A 500 2.17 -27.20 -21.79
CA MET A 500 2.11 -27.95 -20.53
C MET A 500 1.33 -29.26 -20.75
N SER A 501 1.76 -30.37 -20.12
CA SER A 501 1.02 -31.62 -20.26
C SER A 501 -0.33 -31.54 -19.58
N SER A 502 -1.32 -32.14 -20.22
CA SER A 502 -2.68 -32.24 -19.67
C SER A 502 -2.70 -32.88 -18.28
N ASP A 503 -1.83 -33.86 -18.06
CA ASP A 503 -1.63 -34.52 -16.76
C ASP A 503 -1.21 -33.53 -15.66
N GLN A 504 -0.36 -32.54 -15.99
CA GLN A 504 0.05 -31.50 -15.04
C GLN A 504 -1.02 -30.42 -14.86
N LEU A 505 -1.69 -30.05 -15.95
CA LEU A 505 -2.70 -28.98 -15.94
C LEU A 505 -3.97 -29.39 -15.17
N THR A 506 -4.37 -30.67 -15.26
CA THR A 506 -5.64 -31.18 -14.72
C THR A 506 -5.53 -31.77 -13.32
N VAL A 507 -4.37 -31.70 -12.65
CA VAL A 507 -4.19 -32.20 -11.27
C VAL A 507 -5.25 -31.69 -10.29
N PRO A 508 -5.59 -30.38 -10.24
CA PRO A 508 -6.61 -29.89 -9.30
C PRO A 508 -8.00 -30.47 -9.56
N LEU A 509 -8.34 -30.71 -10.84
CA LEU A 509 -9.63 -31.30 -11.23
C LEU A 509 -9.72 -32.77 -10.81
N HIS A 510 -8.63 -33.53 -10.96
CA HIS A 510 -8.56 -34.92 -10.49
C HIS A 510 -8.68 -35.01 -8.96
N GLN A 511 -8.09 -34.07 -8.22
CA GLN A 511 -8.22 -34.01 -6.76
C GLN A 511 -9.67 -33.76 -6.32
N GLU A 512 -10.35 -32.80 -6.95
CA GLU A 512 -11.79 -32.55 -6.69
C GLU A 512 -12.65 -33.76 -7.08
N CYS A 513 -12.41 -34.39 -8.23
CA CYS A 513 -13.13 -35.60 -8.62
C CYS A 513 -12.93 -36.75 -7.62
N GLY A 514 -11.71 -36.93 -7.10
CA GLY A 514 -11.41 -37.89 -6.04
C GLY A 514 -12.14 -37.59 -4.72
N LYS A 515 -12.26 -36.31 -4.36
CA LYS A 515 -13.05 -35.87 -3.20
C LYS A 515 -14.53 -36.18 -3.39
N TYR A 516 -15.12 -35.90 -4.55
CA TYR A 516 -16.51 -36.25 -4.85
C TYR A 516 -16.76 -37.76 -4.85
N ARG A 517 -15.81 -38.57 -5.35
CA ARG A 517 -15.84 -40.03 -5.24
C ARG A 517 -15.93 -40.49 -3.78
N GLY A 518 -15.12 -39.89 -2.91
CA GLY A 518 -15.16 -40.14 -1.47
C GLY A 518 -16.50 -39.76 -0.82
N ILE A 519 -17.07 -38.62 -1.21
CA ILE A 519 -18.39 -38.17 -0.74
C ILE A 519 -19.49 -39.14 -1.20
N LEU A 520 -19.47 -39.61 -2.45
CA LEU A 520 -20.42 -40.60 -2.94
C LEU A 520 -20.33 -41.93 -2.19
N HIS A 521 -19.11 -42.39 -1.88
CA HIS A 521 -18.93 -43.58 -1.06
C HIS A 521 -19.48 -43.40 0.36
N ALA A 522 -19.23 -42.25 1.00
CA ALA A 522 -19.81 -41.95 2.31
C ALA A 522 -21.34 -41.86 2.27
N ALA A 523 -21.90 -41.30 1.20
CA ALA A 523 -23.34 -41.24 0.97
C ALA A 523 -23.94 -42.65 0.81
N SER A 524 -23.26 -43.56 0.10
CA SER A 524 -23.71 -44.95 -0.03
C SER A 524 -23.83 -45.67 1.32
N ASN A 525 -22.83 -45.50 2.20
CA ASN A 525 -22.88 -46.03 3.57
C ASN A 525 -24.03 -45.44 4.39
N ALA A 526 -24.31 -44.14 4.22
CA ALA A 526 -25.42 -43.46 4.87
C ALA A 526 -26.77 -43.98 4.37
N ASP A 527 -26.92 -44.19 3.06
CA ASP A 527 -28.12 -44.76 2.44
C ASP A 527 -28.40 -46.17 2.98
N GLU A 528 -27.36 -46.98 3.16
CA GLU A 528 -27.46 -48.32 3.71
C GLU A 528 -27.90 -48.31 5.19
N THR A 529 -27.34 -47.40 5.98
CA THR A 529 -27.75 -47.17 7.38
C THR A 529 -29.22 -46.77 7.48
N VAL A 530 -29.69 -45.88 6.60
CA VAL A 530 -31.09 -45.43 6.56
C VAL A 530 -32.02 -46.57 6.14
N LYS A 531 -31.63 -47.38 5.14
CA LYS A 531 -32.38 -48.57 4.72
C LYS A 531 -32.52 -49.59 5.84
N GLN A 532 -31.44 -49.85 6.58
CA GLN A 532 -31.45 -50.75 7.73
C GLN A 532 -32.40 -50.25 8.83
N LYS A 533 -32.29 -48.98 9.22
CA LYS A 533 -33.17 -48.38 10.23
C LYS A 533 -34.64 -48.41 9.82
N LEU A 534 -34.94 -48.21 8.54
CA LEU A 534 -36.30 -48.34 8.03
C LEU A 534 -36.78 -49.79 8.14
N ALA A 535 -35.96 -50.77 7.77
CA ALA A 535 -36.33 -52.18 7.86
C ALA A 535 -36.65 -52.60 9.30
N GLU A 536 -35.82 -52.18 10.27
CA GLU A 536 -36.00 -52.45 11.70
C GLU A 536 -37.29 -51.86 12.28
N ASN A 537 -37.75 -50.71 11.75
CA ASN A 537 -38.92 -49.98 12.26
C ASN A 537 -40.16 -50.08 11.35
N ARG A 538 -40.09 -50.88 10.27
CA ARG A 538 -41.09 -50.88 9.19
C ARG A 538 -42.48 -51.27 9.70
N GLU A 539 -42.58 -52.33 10.49
CA GLU A 539 -43.85 -52.84 10.99
C GLU A 539 -44.58 -51.82 11.86
N GLY A 540 -43.85 -51.13 12.74
CA GLY A 540 -44.42 -50.06 13.57
C GLY A 540 -44.92 -48.86 12.76
N ILE A 541 -44.21 -48.47 11.70
CA ILE A 541 -44.63 -47.37 10.82
C ILE A 541 -45.84 -47.78 9.96
N VAL A 542 -45.89 -49.03 9.50
CA VAL A 542 -47.05 -49.59 8.78
C VAL A 542 -48.28 -49.57 9.67
N LEU A 543 -48.16 -50.02 10.92
CA LEU A 543 -49.26 -50.01 11.89
C LEU A 543 -49.75 -48.57 12.17
N LEU A 544 -48.83 -47.62 12.36
CA LEU A 544 -49.18 -46.21 12.54
C LEU A 544 -49.80 -45.56 11.29
N SER A 545 -49.57 -46.13 10.11
CA SER A 545 -50.14 -45.68 8.83
C SER A 545 -51.53 -46.28 8.55
N ALA A 546 -51.97 -47.26 9.34
CA ALA A 546 -53.25 -47.96 9.14
C ALA A 546 -54.48 -47.12 9.52
N THR A 547 -55.68 -47.63 9.19
CA THR A 547 -56.93 -46.99 9.60
C THR A 547 -57.20 -47.21 11.09
N GLU A 548 -57.97 -46.32 11.72
CA GLU A 548 -58.21 -46.36 13.18
C GLU A 548 -58.78 -47.69 13.73
N PRO A 549 -59.60 -48.47 12.97
CA PRO A 549 -60.01 -49.81 13.39
C PRO A 549 -58.90 -50.86 13.35
N GLU A 550 -57.89 -50.69 12.50
CA GLU A 550 -56.75 -51.60 12.29
C GLU A 550 -55.56 -51.28 13.22
N LEU A 551 -55.63 -50.15 13.93
CA LEU A 551 -54.66 -49.72 14.94
C LEU A 551 -54.92 -50.33 16.33
N LYS A 552 -56.11 -50.93 16.52
CA LYS A 552 -56.52 -51.65 17.74
C LYS A 552 -55.95 -53.06 17.76
#